data_AF-A0A1F1UWW2-F1
#
_entry.id   AF-A0A1F1UWW2-F1
#
_cell.length_a   1.000
_cell.length_b   1.000
_cell.length_c   1.000
_cell.angle_alpha   90.00
_cell.angle_beta   90.00
_cell.angle_gamma   90.00
#
_symmetry.space_group_name_H-M   'P 1'
#
loop_
_entity.id
_entity.type
_entity.pdbx_description
1 polymer ?
#
loop_
_entity_poly.entity_id
_entity_poly.type
_entity_poly.pdbx_seq_one_letter_code
_entity_poly.pdbx_strand_id
1 'polypeptide(L)'
;MTTKPRYPIESITYHDRTKVKGTYFHQKPLDLMFRTLNGRLQQEFQAEVRLVPEPDNPYDKHAVSVRWKDSVIGYLPAELCESYAQLRRVAASGYDASTTAGVWATDDWDGERKYHVWVTLPSPELLLPLNEPPADGFALLPVGGKVQVTKESDHSDYLTDFVPPEGEGQILVSLHCFEAGKTKKWTGVEVRLDGERIGELTKVSSEKFAPAIEHFNNRGLDLYCRAIIQGSSVAAEVVLCGAKAYELPESFLETKDTKPLNKLVDFQPDASDYPSVNRYDPKSSNERRNRLQNANTRTLTEQTAAYTSAKVAPSTWLPDDSPDTPAERDTSSKPDDSTLGCIGCGAILIVLLLIMIL
;
A
#
# COMPACT_ATOMS: atom_id res chain seq x y z
N MET A 1 -24.79 0.02 13.98
CA MET A 1 -23.92 -1.10 13.60
C MET A 1 -22.65 -0.95 14.42
N THR A 2 -22.32 -1.92 15.25
CA THR A 2 -21.16 -1.87 16.13
C THR A 2 -19.89 -1.95 15.28
N THR A 3 -19.00 -0.99 15.42
CA THR A 3 -17.69 -0.99 14.74
C THR A 3 -16.92 -2.24 15.14
N LYS A 4 -16.52 -3.08 14.17
CA LYS A 4 -15.70 -4.27 14.44
C LYS A 4 -14.33 -3.85 15.03
N PRO A 5 -13.72 -4.70 15.89
CA PRO A 5 -12.34 -4.51 16.30
C PRO A 5 -11.41 -4.53 15.07
N ARG A 6 -10.24 -3.89 15.21
CA ARG A 6 -9.28 -3.74 14.12
C ARG A 6 -8.20 -4.82 14.18
N TYR A 7 -7.69 -5.20 13.02
CA TYR A 7 -6.51 -6.05 12.89
C TYR A 7 -5.43 -5.30 12.13
N PRO A 8 -4.27 -4.98 12.74
CA PRO A 8 -3.26 -4.14 12.11
C PRO A 8 -2.56 -4.88 10.96
N ILE A 9 -2.60 -4.27 9.78
CA ILE A 9 -1.81 -4.63 8.61
C ILE A 9 -0.67 -3.61 8.51
N GLU A 10 0.54 -4.08 8.82
CA GLU A 10 1.75 -3.27 8.76
C GLU A 10 2.60 -3.71 7.58
N SER A 11 3.12 -2.74 6.83
CA SER A 11 4.03 -3.05 5.74
C SER A 11 5.43 -3.29 6.28
N ILE A 12 5.92 -4.52 6.14
CA ILE A 12 7.30 -4.91 6.51
C ILE A 12 8.28 -4.47 5.41
N THR A 13 7.83 -4.42 4.17
CA THR A 13 8.56 -3.85 3.04
C THR A 13 8.32 -2.34 2.98
N TYR A 14 9.38 -1.59 2.70
CA TYR A 14 9.27 -0.13 2.60
C TYR A 14 8.62 0.25 1.27
N HIS A 15 7.65 1.17 1.32
CA HIS A 15 7.10 1.94 0.17
C HIS A 15 6.03 1.34 -0.74
N ASP A 16 5.39 0.21 -0.42
CA ASP A 16 4.24 -0.24 -1.23
C ASP A 16 2.98 0.59 -0.95
N ARG A 17 2.84 1.66 -1.73
CA ARG A 17 1.69 2.57 -1.71
C ARG A 17 0.73 2.18 -2.83
N THR A 18 -0.41 1.59 -2.46
CA THR A 18 -1.47 1.27 -3.42
C THR A 18 -2.42 2.45 -3.57
N LYS A 19 -2.55 2.98 -4.80
CA LYS A 19 -3.48 4.08 -5.10
C LYS A 19 -4.92 3.60 -5.00
N VAL A 20 -5.70 4.25 -4.13
CA VAL A 20 -7.14 3.99 -3.97
C VAL A 20 -7.89 4.52 -5.19
N LYS A 21 -8.80 3.71 -5.73
CA LYS A 21 -9.64 4.04 -6.88
C LYS A 21 -11.03 4.49 -6.41
N GLY A 22 -11.75 5.18 -7.29
CA GLY A 22 -13.12 5.62 -7.02
C GLY A 22 -13.26 6.79 -6.04
N THR A 23 -12.17 7.41 -5.58
CA THR A 23 -12.19 8.55 -4.63
C THR A 23 -13.08 9.71 -5.11
N TYR A 24 -13.13 9.94 -6.42
CA TYR A 24 -14.00 10.95 -7.05
C TYR A 24 -15.49 10.79 -6.69
N PHE A 25 -15.95 9.56 -6.45
CA PHE A 25 -17.34 9.29 -6.09
C PHE A 25 -17.62 9.42 -4.59
N HIS A 26 -16.59 9.54 -3.76
CA HIS A 26 -16.67 9.54 -2.29
C HIS A 26 -16.15 10.85 -1.68
N GLN A 27 -16.46 11.97 -2.32
CA GLN A 27 -15.99 13.30 -1.91
C GLN A 27 -16.48 13.75 -0.54
N LYS A 28 -17.75 13.50 -0.18
CA LYS A 28 -18.30 13.88 1.13
C LYS A 28 -17.54 13.28 2.31
N PRO A 29 -17.28 11.95 2.37
CA PRO A 29 -16.49 11.39 3.46
C PRO A 29 -15.03 11.84 3.42
N LEU A 30 -14.46 12.08 2.24
CA LEU A 30 -13.11 12.64 2.11
C LEU A 30 -13.01 14.09 2.64
N ASP A 31 -14.01 14.93 2.36
CA ASP A 31 -14.12 16.29 2.92
C ASP A 31 -14.25 16.27 4.43
N LEU A 32 -15.07 15.36 4.96
CA LEU A 32 -15.22 15.20 6.40
C LEU A 32 -13.90 14.76 7.04
N MET A 33 -13.20 13.80 6.43
CA MET A 33 -11.89 13.32 6.88
C MET A 33 -10.86 14.45 6.86
N PHE A 34 -10.76 15.20 5.75
CA PHE A 34 -9.86 16.34 5.60
C PHE A 34 -10.07 17.38 6.68
N ARG A 35 -11.32 17.78 6.95
CA ARG A 35 -11.63 18.75 8.01
C ARG A 35 -11.33 18.20 9.41
N THR A 36 -11.67 16.94 9.66
CA THR A 36 -11.49 16.31 10.98
C THR A 36 -10.03 16.16 11.35
N LEU A 37 -9.18 15.83 10.38
CA LEU A 37 -7.74 15.60 10.59
C LEU A 37 -6.90 16.85 10.32
N ASN A 38 -7.53 18.03 10.22
CA ASN A 38 -6.87 19.31 9.92
C ASN A 38 -5.95 19.24 8.69
N GLY A 39 -6.41 18.54 7.65
CA GLY A 39 -5.72 18.45 6.37
C GLY A 39 -5.47 19.83 5.79
N ARG A 40 -4.37 19.96 5.05
CA ARG A 40 -3.99 21.19 4.35
C ARG A 40 -3.88 20.90 2.87
N LEU A 41 -4.31 21.86 2.05
CA LEU A 41 -4.15 21.76 0.61
C LEU A 41 -2.67 21.64 0.27
N GLN A 42 -2.36 20.88 -0.78
CA GLN A 42 -1.00 20.66 -1.27
C GLN A 42 -0.07 19.96 -0.26
N GLN A 43 -0.59 19.49 0.87
CA GLN A 43 0.17 18.77 1.90
C GLN A 43 -0.44 17.40 2.15
N GLU A 44 0.41 16.37 2.18
CA GLU A 44 -0.02 15.03 2.55
C GLU A 44 -0.25 14.94 4.06
N PHE A 45 -1.34 14.30 4.47
CA PHE A 45 -1.59 13.90 5.85
C PHE A 45 -1.94 12.42 5.93
N GLN A 46 -1.68 11.81 7.09
CA GLN A 46 -1.95 10.39 7.33
C GLN A 46 -3.31 10.20 8.00
N ALA A 47 -4.00 9.13 7.63
CA ALA A 47 -5.26 8.71 8.21
C ALA A 47 -5.28 7.19 8.40
N GLU A 48 -5.76 6.71 9.54
CA GLU A 48 -6.01 5.28 9.73
C GLU A 48 -7.31 4.90 9.01
N VAL A 49 -7.23 3.87 8.16
CA VAL A 49 -8.34 3.38 7.34
C VAL A 49 -8.55 1.88 7.53
N ARG A 50 -9.74 1.40 7.20
CA ARG A 50 -10.10 -0.01 7.20
C ARG A 50 -10.20 -0.54 5.77
N LEU A 51 -9.78 -1.78 5.59
CA LEU A 51 -9.94 -2.56 4.37
C LEU A 51 -11.04 -3.60 4.61
N VAL A 52 -12.15 -3.47 3.88
CA VAL A 52 -13.34 -4.27 4.09
C VAL A 52 -13.70 -5.02 2.81
N PRO A 53 -13.52 -6.36 2.79
CA PRO A 53 -13.98 -7.19 1.69
C PRO A 53 -15.51 -7.13 1.53
N GLU A 54 -15.97 -7.05 0.29
CA GLU A 54 -17.38 -6.97 -0.10
C GLU A 54 -17.72 -8.11 -1.09
N PRO A 55 -17.76 -9.37 -0.63
CA PRO A 55 -18.10 -10.51 -1.50
C PRO A 55 -19.52 -10.45 -2.09
N ASP A 56 -20.38 -9.63 -1.49
CA ASP A 56 -21.73 -9.32 -1.95
C ASP A 56 -21.80 -8.16 -2.95
N ASN A 57 -20.66 -7.60 -3.33
CA ASN A 57 -20.62 -6.51 -4.31
C ASN A 57 -21.05 -7.02 -5.70
N PRO A 58 -22.06 -6.41 -6.34
CA PRO A 58 -22.63 -6.90 -7.60
C PRO A 58 -21.71 -6.73 -8.81
N TYR A 59 -20.62 -5.98 -8.69
CA TYR A 59 -19.69 -5.69 -9.78
C TYR A 59 -18.41 -6.53 -9.74
N ASP A 60 -17.93 -6.84 -8.54
CA ASP A 60 -16.71 -7.62 -8.32
C ASP A 60 -16.80 -8.33 -6.98
N LYS A 61 -16.85 -9.67 -6.99
CA LYS A 61 -16.91 -10.48 -5.78
C LYS A 61 -15.64 -10.37 -4.92
N HIS A 62 -14.51 -9.93 -5.48
CA HIS A 62 -13.27 -9.73 -4.72
C HIS A 62 -13.11 -8.29 -4.22
N ALA A 63 -14.08 -7.40 -4.47
CA ALA A 63 -13.97 -5.99 -4.14
C ALA A 63 -13.57 -5.77 -2.67
N VAL A 64 -12.57 -4.92 -2.47
CA VAL A 64 -12.16 -4.45 -1.14
C VAL A 64 -12.38 -2.95 -1.07
N SER A 65 -13.33 -2.54 -0.24
CA SER A 65 -13.57 -1.12 0.04
C SER A 65 -12.55 -0.59 1.04
N VAL A 66 -12.10 0.65 0.79
CA VAL A 66 -11.29 1.43 1.72
C VAL A 66 -12.22 2.37 2.46
N ARG A 67 -12.24 2.28 3.79
CA ARG A 67 -13.16 3.03 4.64
C ARG A 67 -12.44 3.87 5.69
N TRP A 68 -12.86 5.12 5.84
CA TRP A 68 -12.49 5.92 6.99
C TRP A 68 -13.66 5.94 7.96
N LYS A 69 -13.42 5.46 9.19
CA LYS A 69 -14.49 5.06 10.13
C LYS A 69 -15.38 3.99 9.46
N ASP A 70 -16.65 4.31 9.21
CA ASP A 70 -17.60 3.41 8.55
C ASP A 70 -17.98 3.89 7.13
N SER A 71 -17.40 4.99 6.66
CA SER A 71 -17.70 5.56 5.35
C SER A 71 -16.71 5.09 4.29
N VAL A 72 -17.22 4.62 3.15
CA VAL A 72 -16.41 4.29 1.97
C VAL A 72 -15.77 5.55 1.41
N ILE A 73 -14.45 5.55 1.28
CA ILE A 73 -13.66 6.62 0.65
C ILE A 73 -13.10 6.21 -0.72
N GLY A 74 -13.19 4.93 -1.06
CA GLY A 74 -12.79 4.36 -2.33
C GLY A 74 -12.61 2.85 -2.24
N TYR A 75 -11.91 2.29 -3.21
CA TYR A 75 -11.70 0.85 -3.38
C TYR A 75 -10.24 0.55 -3.71
N LEU A 76 -9.77 -0.64 -3.35
CA LEU A 76 -8.53 -1.16 -3.94
C LEU A 76 -8.70 -1.32 -5.46
N PRO A 77 -7.62 -1.22 -6.24
CA PRO A 77 -7.66 -1.53 -7.66
C PRO A 77 -8.14 -2.97 -7.90
N ALA A 78 -9.03 -3.17 -8.89
CA ALA A 78 -9.65 -4.47 -9.16
C ALA A 78 -8.61 -5.55 -9.48
N GLU A 79 -7.54 -5.16 -10.17
CA GLU A 79 -6.40 -6.02 -10.50
C GLU A 79 -5.63 -6.56 -9.27
N LEU A 80 -5.79 -5.94 -8.09
CA LEU A 80 -5.16 -6.38 -6.85
C LEU A 80 -6.14 -7.12 -5.92
N CYS A 81 -7.45 -6.95 -6.09
CA CYS A 81 -8.47 -7.47 -5.19
C CYS A 81 -8.36 -8.99 -4.97
N GLU A 82 -8.04 -9.75 -6.02
CA GLU A 82 -7.87 -11.20 -5.94
C GLU A 82 -6.64 -11.59 -5.11
N SER A 83 -5.50 -10.92 -5.31
CA SER A 83 -4.28 -11.18 -4.53
C SER A 83 -4.46 -10.87 -3.05
N TYR A 84 -5.28 -9.87 -2.70
CA TYR A 84 -5.61 -9.55 -1.30
C TYR A 84 -6.86 -10.28 -0.77
N ALA A 85 -7.31 -11.37 -1.41
CA ALA A 85 -8.52 -12.08 -1.00
C ALA A 85 -8.44 -12.63 0.43
N GLN A 86 -7.23 -12.91 0.96
CA GLN A 86 -7.02 -13.34 2.35
C GLN A 86 -7.40 -12.28 3.40
N LEU A 87 -7.71 -11.03 3.01
CA LEU A 87 -8.42 -10.09 3.89
C LEU A 87 -9.78 -10.63 4.37
N ARG A 88 -10.38 -11.58 3.64
CA ARG A 88 -11.59 -12.28 4.08
C ARG A 88 -11.35 -13.14 5.32
N ARG A 89 -10.16 -13.71 5.51
CA ARG A 89 -9.77 -14.42 6.74
C ARG A 89 -9.89 -13.51 7.96
N VAL A 90 -9.39 -12.28 7.84
CA VAL A 90 -9.50 -11.24 8.88
C VAL A 90 -10.97 -10.91 9.16
N ALA A 91 -11.76 -10.70 8.10
CA ALA A 91 -13.18 -10.40 8.19
C ALA A 91 -14.00 -11.51 8.88
N ALA A 92 -13.74 -12.77 8.51
CA ALA A 92 -14.36 -13.96 9.07
C ALA A 92 -13.97 -14.19 10.54
N SER A 93 -12.76 -13.77 10.92
CA SER A 93 -12.31 -13.76 12.32
C SER A 93 -12.97 -12.67 13.18
N GLY A 94 -13.85 -11.86 12.60
CA GLY A 94 -14.57 -10.82 13.34
C GLY A 94 -13.84 -9.47 13.42
N TYR A 95 -12.77 -9.28 12.65
CA TYR A 95 -12.01 -8.02 12.60
C TYR A 95 -12.18 -7.30 11.27
N ASP A 96 -11.87 -6.00 11.24
CA ASP A 96 -11.59 -5.28 10.00
C ASP A 96 -10.09 -5.01 9.92
N ALA A 97 -9.46 -5.35 8.80
CA ALA A 97 -8.06 -5.04 8.56
C ALA A 97 -7.86 -3.52 8.57
N SER A 98 -6.87 -3.02 9.31
CA SER A 98 -6.57 -1.60 9.42
C SER A 98 -5.16 -1.29 8.92
N THR A 99 -5.03 -0.22 8.15
CA THR A 99 -3.74 0.27 7.67
C THR A 99 -3.73 1.80 7.65
N THR A 100 -2.56 2.37 7.39
CA THR A 100 -2.34 3.80 7.21
C THR A 100 -2.58 4.19 5.75
N ALA A 101 -3.36 5.26 5.55
CA ALA A 101 -3.54 5.92 4.28
C ALA A 101 -2.87 7.29 4.26
N GLY A 102 -2.15 7.57 3.18
CA GLY A 102 -1.71 8.91 2.83
C GLY A 102 -2.77 9.61 1.99
N VAL A 103 -3.13 10.83 2.37
CA VAL A 103 -4.16 11.63 1.70
C VAL A 103 -3.58 12.98 1.30
N TRP A 104 -3.71 13.31 0.03
CA TRP A 104 -3.32 14.61 -0.51
C TRP A 104 -4.52 15.25 -1.19
N ALA A 105 -4.72 16.53 -0.91
CA ALA A 105 -5.84 17.30 -1.43
C ALA A 105 -5.36 18.53 -2.21
N THR A 106 -6.01 18.80 -3.33
CA THR A 106 -5.81 20.01 -4.13
C THR A 106 -7.16 20.55 -4.57
N ASP A 107 -7.24 21.84 -4.85
CA ASP A 107 -8.42 22.42 -5.48
C ASP A 107 -8.14 22.58 -6.98
N ASP A 108 -9.09 22.19 -7.81
CA ASP A 108 -8.99 22.36 -9.25
C ASP A 108 -9.29 23.82 -9.66
N TRP A 109 -9.09 24.15 -10.93
CA TRP A 109 -9.30 25.51 -11.44
C TRP A 109 -10.73 26.03 -11.27
N ASP A 110 -11.71 25.12 -11.17
CA ASP A 110 -13.14 25.40 -10.92
C ASP A 110 -13.49 25.49 -9.42
N GLY A 111 -12.50 25.34 -8.53
CA GLY A 111 -12.67 25.31 -7.08
C GLY A 111 -13.16 23.97 -6.52
N GLU A 112 -13.31 22.92 -7.35
CA GLU A 112 -13.63 21.58 -6.86
C GLU A 112 -12.41 20.90 -6.24
N ARG A 113 -12.59 20.38 -5.03
CA ARG A 113 -11.53 19.66 -4.34
C ARG A 113 -11.32 18.26 -4.92
N LYS A 114 -10.07 17.92 -5.21
CA LYS A 114 -9.61 16.60 -5.63
C LYS A 114 -8.79 15.96 -4.53
N TYR A 115 -9.06 14.67 -4.30
CA TYR A 115 -8.37 13.86 -3.32
C TYR A 115 -7.60 12.73 -4.00
N HIS A 116 -6.33 12.62 -3.65
CA HIS A 116 -5.47 11.53 -4.01
C HIS A 116 -5.17 10.74 -2.74
N VAL A 117 -5.57 9.47 -2.74
CA VAL A 117 -5.48 8.59 -1.57
C VAL A 117 -4.65 7.37 -1.95
N TRP A 118 -3.73 7.00 -1.07
CA TRP A 118 -2.95 5.78 -1.17
C TRP A 118 -3.00 5.05 0.16
N VAL A 119 -3.08 3.73 0.13
CA VAL A 119 -2.94 2.89 1.33
C VAL A 119 -1.58 2.21 1.32
N THR A 120 -0.97 2.10 2.49
CA THR A 120 0.27 1.34 2.67
C THR A 120 -0.10 -0.12 2.87
N LEU A 121 0.33 -1.00 1.97
CA LEU A 121 0.01 -2.42 2.03
C LEU A 121 1.29 -3.23 1.78
N PRO A 122 1.59 -4.26 2.58
CA PRO A 122 2.64 -5.21 2.22
C PRO A 122 2.25 -5.97 0.95
N SER A 123 3.23 -6.59 0.29
CA SER A 123 2.97 -7.60 -0.74
C SER A 123 1.94 -8.64 -0.27
N PRO A 124 1.10 -9.19 -1.17
CA PRO A 124 0.09 -10.19 -0.82
C PRO A 124 0.62 -11.35 0.03
N GLU A 125 1.80 -11.88 -0.28
CA GLU A 125 2.46 -12.99 0.44
C GLU A 125 2.91 -12.61 1.87
N LEU A 126 3.04 -11.31 2.14
CA LEU A 126 3.44 -10.75 3.43
C LEU A 126 2.25 -10.14 4.19
N LEU A 127 1.02 -10.34 3.72
CA LEU A 127 -0.17 -9.71 4.30
C LEU A 127 -0.45 -10.17 5.74
N LEU A 128 -0.31 -11.48 5.98
CA LEU A 128 -0.58 -12.12 7.26
C LEU A 128 0.55 -13.09 7.59
N PRO A 129 0.91 -13.26 8.87
CA PRO A 129 1.85 -14.29 9.24
C PRO A 129 1.31 -15.70 8.96
N LEU A 130 2.21 -16.58 8.54
CA LEU A 130 1.92 -17.99 8.23
C LEU A 130 1.65 -18.80 9.51
N ASN A 131 2.36 -18.49 10.59
CA ASN A 131 2.15 -19.07 11.91
C ASN A 131 1.24 -18.19 12.78
N GLU A 132 0.77 -18.78 13.88
CA GLU A 132 -0.17 -18.12 14.78
C GLU A 132 0.56 -17.37 15.91
N PRO A 133 0.08 -16.18 16.30
CA PRO A 133 0.59 -15.54 17.50
C PRO A 133 0.18 -16.36 18.75
N PRO A 134 0.95 -16.28 19.85
CA PRO A 134 0.50 -16.78 21.15
C PRO A 134 -0.82 -16.11 21.57
N ALA A 135 -1.63 -16.81 22.38
CA ALA A 135 -2.86 -16.23 22.90
C ALA A 135 -2.59 -14.99 23.78
N ASP A 136 -1.60 -15.13 24.68
CA ASP A 136 -1.31 -14.20 25.77
C ASP A 136 0.20 -14.18 26.05
N GLY A 137 0.65 -13.20 26.85
CA GLY A 137 2.01 -13.21 27.41
C GLY A 137 3.12 -12.84 26.44
N PHE A 138 2.81 -12.11 25.36
CA PHE A 138 3.81 -11.64 24.41
C PHE A 138 3.66 -10.14 24.14
N ALA A 139 4.70 -9.53 23.57
CA ALA A 139 4.71 -8.18 22.99
C ALA A 139 5.29 -8.24 21.57
N LEU A 140 4.69 -7.57 20.58
CA LEU A 140 5.23 -7.53 19.21
C LEU A 140 6.02 -6.24 18.99
N LEU A 141 7.26 -6.37 18.52
CA LEU A 141 8.09 -5.24 18.13
C LEU A 141 7.47 -4.47 16.95
N PRO A 142 7.51 -3.12 16.97
CA PRO A 142 7.22 -2.31 15.78
C PRO A 142 8.15 -2.69 14.63
N VAL A 143 7.69 -2.50 13.40
CA VAL A 143 8.51 -2.71 12.21
C VAL A 143 9.75 -1.81 12.26
N GLY A 144 10.92 -2.40 12.04
CA GLY A 144 12.21 -1.71 12.01
C GLY A 144 13.11 -2.18 10.88
N GLY A 145 14.40 -1.87 10.98
CA GLY A 145 15.38 -2.25 9.98
C GLY A 145 15.54 -3.77 9.85
N LYS A 146 15.82 -4.24 8.63
CA LYS A 146 16.07 -5.67 8.34
C LYS A 146 17.35 -6.15 9.05
N VAL A 147 17.28 -7.33 9.68
CA VAL A 147 18.41 -7.99 10.34
C VAL A 147 18.42 -9.47 9.97
N GLN A 148 19.51 -9.91 9.35
CA GLN A 148 19.72 -11.31 8.96
C GLN A 148 19.89 -12.19 10.20
N VAL A 149 19.12 -13.29 10.25
CA VAL A 149 19.36 -14.37 11.21
C VAL A 149 20.63 -15.12 10.79
N THR A 150 21.26 -15.85 11.69
CA THR A 150 22.44 -16.68 11.36
C THR A 150 22.23 -18.10 11.85
N LYS A 151 22.92 -19.05 11.23
CA LYS A 151 22.83 -20.49 11.51
C LYS A 151 21.48 -21.12 11.14
N GLU A 152 20.72 -20.49 10.24
CA GLU A 152 19.48 -21.05 9.72
C GLU A 152 19.69 -22.37 8.99
N SER A 153 20.87 -22.57 8.39
CA SER A 153 21.27 -23.82 7.74
C SER A 153 21.22 -25.03 8.67
N ASP A 154 21.45 -24.83 9.97
CA ASP A 154 21.40 -25.90 10.98
C ASP A 154 19.95 -26.32 11.29
N HIS A 155 18.97 -25.58 10.75
CA HIS A 155 17.53 -25.71 11.00
C HIS A 155 16.71 -25.79 9.70
N SER A 156 17.37 -26.08 8.56
CA SER A 156 16.73 -26.06 7.25
C SER A 156 15.54 -27.02 7.16
N ASP A 157 15.65 -28.21 7.72
CA ASP A 157 14.58 -29.24 7.70
C ASP A 157 13.27 -28.74 8.31
N TYR A 158 13.35 -27.88 9.33
CA TYR A 158 12.17 -27.29 9.97
C TYR A 158 11.68 -26.06 9.22
N LEU A 159 12.60 -25.21 8.73
CA LEU A 159 12.24 -23.97 8.06
C LEU A 159 11.56 -24.19 6.70
N THR A 160 11.92 -25.25 5.96
CA THR A 160 11.33 -25.52 4.64
C THR A 160 9.83 -25.79 4.68
N ASP A 161 9.30 -26.29 5.80
CA ASP A 161 7.86 -26.52 6.00
C ASP A 161 7.05 -25.22 6.08
N PHE A 162 7.72 -24.10 6.40
CA PHE A 162 7.11 -22.77 6.49
C PHE A 162 7.32 -21.92 5.23
N VAL A 163 8.07 -22.41 4.24
CA VAL A 163 8.26 -21.69 2.97
C VAL A 163 7.01 -21.90 2.10
N PRO A 164 6.25 -20.84 1.78
CA PRO A 164 5.07 -20.98 0.93
C PRO A 164 5.47 -21.28 -0.52
N PRO A 165 4.54 -21.78 -1.36
CA PRO A 165 4.82 -22.07 -2.77
C PRO A 165 5.37 -20.88 -3.57
N GLU A 166 4.98 -19.66 -3.20
CA GLU A 166 5.47 -18.40 -3.81
C GLU A 166 6.91 -18.06 -3.42
N GLY A 167 7.50 -18.80 -2.48
CA GLY A 167 8.92 -18.71 -2.09
C GLY A 167 9.24 -17.64 -1.04
N GLU A 168 8.28 -16.80 -0.67
CA GLU A 168 8.42 -15.76 0.36
C GLU A 168 7.15 -15.69 1.22
N GLY A 169 7.30 -15.53 2.53
CA GLY A 169 6.18 -15.36 3.44
C GLY A 169 6.53 -14.61 4.71
N GLN A 170 5.51 -14.11 5.41
CA GLN A 170 5.69 -13.49 6.72
C GLN A 170 5.56 -14.54 7.83
N ILE A 171 6.42 -14.51 8.83
CA ILE A 171 6.31 -15.30 10.07
C ILE A 171 6.46 -14.43 11.31
N LEU A 172 5.99 -14.93 12.44
CA LEU A 172 6.20 -14.37 13.77
C LEU A 172 7.23 -15.24 14.50
N VAL A 173 8.28 -14.61 15.02
CA VAL A 173 9.34 -15.29 15.76
C VAL A 173 9.50 -14.66 17.13
N SER A 174 9.82 -15.48 18.13
CA SER A 174 10.17 -15.00 19.46
C SER A 174 11.69 -14.85 19.61
N LEU A 175 12.10 -13.85 20.39
CA LEU A 175 13.49 -13.51 20.64
C LEU A 175 13.85 -13.82 22.08
N HIS A 176 14.92 -14.59 22.29
CA HIS A 176 15.33 -15.04 23.63
C HIS A 176 16.80 -14.75 23.86
N CYS A 177 17.12 -14.16 25.02
CA CYS A 177 18.50 -13.98 25.44
C CYS A 177 19.10 -15.32 25.90
N PHE A 178 20.33 -15.62 25.48
CA PHE A 178 21.10 -16.75 25.98
C PHE A 178 22.56 -16.35 26.23
N GLU A 179 23.26 -17.13 27.05
CA GLU A 179 24.67 -16.88 27.34
C GLU A 179 25.54 -17.52 26.24
N ALA A 180 26.28 -16.68 25.52
CA ALA A 180 27.13 -17.08 24.40
C ALA A 180 28.63 -16.89 24.72
N GLY A 181 29.48 -17.64 24.00
CA GLY A 181 30.94 -17.56 24.11
C GLY A 181 31.54 -18.55 25.13
N LYS A 182 32.65 -19.21 24.75
CA LYS A 182 33.33 -20.22 25.58
C LYS A 182 34.22 -19.61 26.67
N THR A 183 35.01 -18.59 26.32
CA THR A 183 35.99 -17.97 27.23
C THR A 183 35.52 -16.63 27.75
N LYS A 184 35.13 -15.72 26.85
CA LYS A 184 34.52 -14.44 27.20
C LYS A 184 33.02 -14.55 26.95
N LYS A 185 32.26 -14.63 28.03
CA LYS A 185 30.81 -14.72 27.97
C LYS A 185 30.19 -13.39 27.52
N TRP A 186 29.12 -13.46 26.74
CA TRP A 186 28.34 -12.32 26.27
C TRP A 186 26.87 -12.74 26.05
N THR A 187 25.96 -11.77 26.03
CA THR A 187 24.52 -12.04 25.82
C THR A 187 24.19 -12.17 24.34
N GLY A 188 23.92 -13.39 23.89
CA GLY A 188 23.40 -13.69 22.56
C GLY A 188 21.88 -13.62 22.51
N VAL A 189 21.34 -13.43 21.31
CA VAL A 189 19.89 -13.53 21.05
C VAL A 189 19.66 -14.68 20.09
N GLU A 190 18.90 -15.68 20.53
CA GLU A 190 18.40 -16.75 19.67
C GLU A 190 17.00 -16.41 19.16
N VAL A 191 16.68 -16.94 17.98
CA VAL A 191 15.41 -16.73 17.29
C VAL A 191 14.66 -18.06 17.29
N ARG A 192 13.39 -18.03 17.69
CA ARG A 192 12.53 -19.22 17.73
C ARG A 192 11.25 -19.04 16.93
N LEU A 193 10.89 -20.04 16.14
CA LEU A 193 9.64 -20.15 15.39
C LEU A 193 8.79 -21.27 16.01
N ASP A 194 7.62 -20.91 16.53
CA ASP A 194 6.72 -21.82 17.25
C ASP A 194 7.40 -22.60 18.41
N GLY A 195 8.37 -21.95 19.06
CA GLY A 195 9.13 -22.49 20.19
C GLY A 195 10.41 -23.23 19.81
N GLU A 196 10.57 -23.60 18.54
CA GLU A 196 11.78 -24.25 18.02
C GLU A 196 12.83 -23.22 17.64
N ARG A 197 14.10 -23.45 18.03
CA ARG A 197 15.21 -22.57 17.66
C ARG A 197 15.49 -22.71 16.17
N ILE A 198 15.53 -21.58 15.47
CA ILE A 198 15.78 -21.51 14.02
C ILE A 198 17.05 -20.75 13.66
N GLY A 199 17.76 -20.23 14.65
CA GLY A 199 19.02 -19.53 14.45
C GLY A 199 19.33 -18.58 15.60
N GLU A 200 20.30 -17.70 15.36
CA GLU A 200 20.72 -16.67 16.30
C GLU A 200 21.11 -15.38 15.59
N LEU A 201 21.13 -14.27 16.32
CA LEU A 201 21.63 -13.00 15.82
C LEU A 201 23.15 -12.90 15.99
N THR A 202 23.80 -12.16 15.08
CA THR A 202 25.21 -11.78 15.25
C THR A 202 25.41 -11.05 16.57
N LYS A 203 26.64 -11.06 17.11
CA LYS A 203 26.96 -10.37 18.37
C LYS A 203 26.52 -8.89 18.38
N VAL A 204 26.83 -8.16 17.31
CA VAL A 204 26.48 -6.74 17.16
C VAL A 204 24.96 -6.53 17.12
N SER A 205 24.21 -7.45 16.51
CA SER A 205 22.75 -7.34 16.45
C SER A 205 22.12 -7.74 17.78
N SER A 206 22.63 -8.79 18.43
CA SER A 206 22.20 -9.21 19.77
C SER A 206 22.30 -8.07 20.79
N GLU A 207 23.41 -7.34 20.81
CA GLU A 207 23.61 -6.17 21.70
C GLU A 207 22.54 -5.07 21.51
N LYS A 208 21.95 -4.97 20.31
CA LYS A 208 20.91 -3.96 20.00
C LYS A 208 19.50 -4.39 20.40
N PHE A 209 19.23 -5.70 20.49
CA PHE A 209 17.91 -6.23 20.87
C PHE A 209 17.83 -6.66 22.34
N ALA A 210 18.93 -7.16 22.91
CA ALA A 210 18.95 -7.72 24.27
C ALA A 210 18.31 -6.80 25.34
N PRO A 211 18.56 -5.47 25.36
CA PRO A 211 17.94 -4.60 26.37
C PRO A 211 16.40 -4.60 26.31
N ALA A 212 15.83 -4.65 25.09
CA ALA A 212 14.38 -4.70 24.94
C ALA A 212 13.83 -6.07 25.36
N ILE A 213 14.50 -7.16 24.97
CA ILE A 213 14.09 -8.53 25.34
C ILE A 213 14.08 -8.69 26.86
N GLU A 214 15.17 -8.30 27.54
CA GLU A 214 15.27 -8.38 29.00
C GLU A 214 14.19 -7.54 29.70
N HIS A 215 13.91 -6.33 29.18
CA HIS A 215 12.89 -5.43 29.72
C HIS A 215 11.48 -6.03 29.67
N PHE A 216 11.09 -6.66 28.56
CA PHE A 216 9.78 -7.31 28.42
C PHE A 216 9.72 -8.64 29.17
N ASN A 217 10.79 -9.45 29.14
CA ASN A 217 10.85 -10.71 29.89
C ASN A 217 10.72 -10.49 31.40
N ASN A 218 11.34 -9.43 31.95
CA ASN A 218 11.21 -9.06 33.37
C ASN A 218 9.77 -8.69 33.77
N ARG A 219 8.88 -8.48 32.81
CA ARG A 219 7.45 -8.21 33.00
C ARG A 219 6.56 -9.39 32.64
N GLY A 220 7.16 -10.56 32.37
CA GLY A 220 6.46 -11.79 32.00
C GLY A 220 5.91 -11.77 30.57
N LEU A 221 6.58 -11.05 29.66
CA LEU A 221 6.18 -10.93 28.26
C LEU A 221 7.31 -11.38 27.35
N ASP A 222 7.03 -12.38 26.50
CA ASP A 222 7.95 -12.79 25.45
C ASP A 222 7.95 -11.76 24.30
N LEU A 223 9.14 -11.37 23.86
CA LEU A 223 9.27 -10.40 22.77
C LEU A 223 9.23 -11.10 21.41
N TYR A 224 8.21 -10.76 20.62
CA TYR A 224 8.01 -11.24 19.26
C TYR A 224 8.44 -10.19 18.23
N CYS A 225 8.82 -10.68 17.06
CA CYS A 225 9.22 -9.89 15.92
C CYS A 225 8.57 -10.44 14.65
N ARG A 226 8.20 -9.55 13.73
CA ARG A 226 7.86 -9.95 12.36
C ARG A 226 9.15 -10.33 11.63
N ALA A 227 9.12 -11.43 10.90
CA ALA A 227 10.21 -11.84 10.05
C ALA A 227 9.70 -12.26 8.68
N ILE A 228 10.57 -12.17 7.69
CA ILE A 228 10.35 -12.69 6.35
C ILE A 228 11.10 -14.00 6.26
N ILE A 229 10.41 -15.07 5.89
CA ILE A 229 11.02 -16.31 5.47
C ILE A 229 11.04 -16.35 3.94
N GLN A 230 12.21 -16.61 3.37
CA GLN A 230 12.40 -16.75 1.94
C GLN A 230 13.13 -18.05 1.67
N GLY A 231 12.71 -18.83 0.69
CA GLY A 231 13.36 -20.10 0.44
C GLY A 231 12.88 -20.85 -0.78
N SER A 232 13.42 -22.05 -0.88
CA SER A 232 13.07 -23.09 -1.84
C SER A 232 12.91 -24.42 -1.10
N SER A 233 12.71 -25.51 -1.84
CA SER A 233 12.69 -26.85 -1.26
C SER A 233 14.02 -27.32 -0.64
N VAL A 234 15.12 -26.57 -0.82
CA VAL A 234 16.47 -26.98 -0.41
C VAL A 234 17.06 -26.08 0.69
N ALA A 235 16.65 -24.81 0.75
CA ALA A 235 17.20 -23.84 1.68
C ALA A 235 16.17 -22.78 2.02
N ALA A 236 16.19 -22.31 3.26
CA ALA A 236 15.38 -21.23 3.76
C ALA A 236 16.24 -20.22 4.53
N GLU A 237 15.95 -18.95 4.33
CA GLU A 237 16.59 -17.81 4.97
C GLU A 237 15.54 -17.01 5.74
N VAL A 238 15.94 -16.44 6.88
CA VAL A 238 15.04 -15.66 7.73
C VAL A 238 15.61 -14.28 8.00
N VAL A 239 14.79 -13.25 7.75
CA VAL A 239 15.14 -11.85 7.97
C VAL A 239 14.19 -11.22 8.98
N LEU A 240 14.71 -10.81 10.14
CA LEU A 240 13.94 -10.08 11.13
C LEU A 240 13.66 -8.66 10.67
N CYS A 241 12.47 -8.15 10.98
CA CYS A 241 12.05 -6.79 10.66
C CYS A 241 11.46 -6.11 11.90
N GLY A 242 12.31 -5.85 12.89
CA GLY A 242 11.91 -5.29 14.18
C GLY A 242 12.76 -4.08 14.58
N ALA A 243 12.12 -3.12 15.24
CA ALA A 243 12.79 -1.99 15.85
C ALA A 243 13.72 -2.45 16.98
N LYS A 244 14.94 -1.92 17.00
CA LYS A 244 15.92 -2.22 18.05
C LYS A 244 15.61 -1.44 19.32
N ALA A 245 16.24 -1.78 20.44
CA ALA A 245 15.95 -1.16 21.74
C ALA A 245 16.04 0.38 21.73
N TYR A 246 17.01 0.96 21.03
CA TYR A 246 17.21 2.42 20.94
C TYR A 246 16.27 3.12 19.95
N GLU A 247 15.52 2.36 19.14
CA GLU A 247 14.53 2.86 18.16
C GLU A 247 13.11 2.84 18.74
N LEU A 248 12.90 2.21 19.91
CA LEU A 248 11.60 2.07 20.54
C LEU A 248 11.16 3.39 21.21
N PRO A 249 9.93 3.86 20.96
CA PRO A 249 9.39 5.01 21.66
C PRO A 249 9.11 4.65 23.13
N GLU A 250 9.24 5.63 24.03
CA GLU A 250 8.98 5.45 25.46
C GLU A 250 7.56 4.92 25.72
N SER A 251 6.58 5.40 24.95
CA SER A 251 5.20 4.91 25.00
C SER A 251 5.09 3.40 24.76
N PHE A 252 5.92 2.83 23.87
CA PHE A 252 5.95 1.39 23.64
C PHE A 252 6.60 0.64 24.82
N LEU A 253 7.68 1.20 25.37
CA LEU A 253 8.37 0.61 26.52
C LEU A 253 7.52 0.61 27.80
N GLU A 254 6.50 1.46 27.90
CA GLU A 254 5.58 1.52 29.05
C GLU A 254 4.26 0.80 28.82
N THR A 255 3.99 0.37 27.58
CA THR A 255 2.71 -0.22 27.19
C THR A 255 2.46 -1.54 27.93
N LYS A 256 1.29 -1.64 28.57
CA LYS A 256 0.75 -2.91 29.11
C LYS A 256 -0.06 -3.69 28.07
N ASP A 257 -0.43 -3.02 26.98
CA ASP A 257 -1.28 -3.55 25.92
C ASP A 257 -0.41 -4.24 24.87
N THR A 258 -0.08 -5.50 25.14
CA THR A 258 0.99 -6.22 24.45
C THR A 258 0.48 -7.21 23.41
N LYS A 259 -0.83 -7.23 23.14
CA LYS A 259 -1.49 -8.10 22.14
C LYS A 259 -1.90 -7.33 20.88
N PRO A 260 -0.96 -6.94 20.00
CA PRO A 260 -1.34 -6.25 18.77
C PRO A 260 -1.94 -7.19 17.73
N LEU A 261 -1.72 -8.51 17.85
CA LEU A 261 -2.16 -9.48 16.87
C LEU A 261 -3.03 -10.56 17.51
N ASN A 262 -4.28 -10.64 17.07
CA ASN A 262 -5.20 -11.69 17.52
C ASN A 262 -5.05 -12.94 16.65
N LYS A 263 -5.23 -14.12 17.24
CA LYS A 263 -5.36 -15.35 16.46
C LYS A 263 -6.57 -15.24 15.51
N LEU A 264 -6.34 -15.56 14.24
CA LEU A 264 -7.36 -15.61 13.21
C LEU A 264 -7.94 -17.03 13.10
N VAL A 265 -9.05 -17.18 12.37
CA VAL A 265 -9.54 -18.51 11.94
C VAL A 265 -8.48 -19.24 11.11
N ASP A 266 -8.59 -20.55 11.02
CA ASP A 266 -7.66 -21.39 10.26
C ASP A 266 -7.56 -20.94 8.80
N PHE A 267 -6.36 -21.06 8.24
CA PHE A 267 -6.11 -20.68 6.85
C PHE A 267 -6.90 -21.57 5.88
N GLN A 268 -7.57 -20.93 4.92
CA GLN A 268 -8.23 -21.56 3.79
C GLN A 268 -7.49 -21.15 2.50
N PRO A 269 -7.09 -22.12 1.65
CA PRO A 269 -6.49 -21.82 0.35
C PRO A 269 -7.41 -20.97 -0.55
N ASP A 270 -8.71 -21.30 -0.61
CA ASP A 270 -9.70 -20.45 -1.27
C ASP A 270 -10.36 -19.51 -0.25
N ALA A 271 -10.13 -18.21 -0.42
CA ALA A 271 -10.70 -17.18 0.44
C ALA A 271 -12.24 -17.07 0.32
N SER A 272 -12.88 -17.76 -0.62
CA SER A 272 -14.34 -17.86 -0.75
C SER A 272 -14.97 -18.84 0.22
N ASP A 273 -14.18 -19.74 0.80
CA ASP A 273 -14.66 -20.71 1.79
C ASP A 273 -14.88 -20.08 3.17
N TYR A 274 -14.33 -18.89 3.41
CA TYR A 274 -14.60 -18.14 4.63
C TYR A 274 -16.06 -17.66 4.69
N PRO A 275 -16.72 -17.73 5.87
CA PRO A 275 -18.05 -17.18 6.03
C PRO A 275 -18.00 -15.66 5.81
N SER A 276 -18.77 -15.20 4.81
CA SER A 276 -18.83 -13.80 4.44
C SER A 276 -20.00 -13.09 5.10
N VAL A 277 -19.82 -11.79 5.37
CA VAL A 277 -20.89 -10.90 5.82
C VAL A 277 -21.11 -9.87 4.73
N ASN A 278 -22.36 -9.74 4.28
CA ASN A 278 -22.76 -8.73 3.30
C ASN A 278 -22.44 -7.33 3.82
N ARG A 279 -21.54 -6.63 3.12
CA ARG A 279 -20.96 -5.37 3.58
C ARG A 279 -20.94 -4.31 2.49
N TYR A 280 -21.32 -4.65 1.27
CA TYR A 280 -21.48 -3.69 0.19
C TYR A 280 -22.46 -2.57 0.60
N ASP A 281 -22.05 -1.31 0.43
CA ASP A 281 -22.92 -0.16 0.65
C ASP A 281 -23.48 0.37 -0.68
N PRO A 282 -24.73 0.05 -1.05
CA PRO A 282 -25.34 0.54 -2.29
C PRO A 282 -25.57 2.06 -2.29
N LYS A 283 -25.65 2.72 -1.12
CA LYS A 283 -25.85 4.18 -1.05
C LYS A 283 -24.61 4.91 -1.53
N SER A 284 -23.43 4.42 -1.17
CA SER A 284 -22.14 4.91 -1.69
C SER A 284 -22.08 4.80 -3.23
N SER A 285 -22.69 3.76 -3.81
CA SER A 285 -22.76 3.55 -5.27
C SER A 285 -23.82 4.42 -5.97
N ASN A 286 -24.88 4.83 -5.28
CA ASN A 286 -25.85 5.79 -5.83
C ASN A 286 -25.25 7.21 -5.96
N GLU A 287 -24.36 7.61 -5.03
CA GLU A 287 -23.61 8.87 -5.18
C GLU A 287 -22.70 8.85 -6.42
N ARG A 288 -22.08 7.69 -6.72
CA ARG A 288 -21.36 7.45 -7.98
C ARG A 288 -22.25 7.65 -9.21
N ARG A 289 -23.45 7.04 -9.23
CA ARG A 289 -24.38 7.13 -10.36
C ARG A 289 -24.87 8.58 -10.58
N ASN A 290 -25.22 9.29 -9.51
CA ASN A 290 -25.68 10.68 -9.59
C ASN A 290 -24.57 11.63 -10.06
N ARG A 291 -23.32 11.46 -9.60
CA ARG A 291 -22.20 12.30 -10.07
C ARG A 291 -21.83 12.04 -11.52
N LEU A 292 -21.84 10.78 -11.98
CA LEU A 292 -21.60 10.47 -13.40
C LEU A 292 -22.65 11.12 -14.31
N GLN A 293 -23.92 11.09 -13.90
CA GLN A 293 -24.98 11.79 -14.62
C GLN A 293 -24.72 13.30 -14.64
N ASN A 294 -24.42 13.92 -13.50
CA ASN A 294 -24.14 15.36 -13.43
C ASN A 294 -22.91 15.79 -14.22
N ALA A 295 -21.83 14.99 -14.22
CA ALA A 295 -20.62 15.25 -15.00
C ALA A 295 -20.91 15.20 -16.50
N ASN A 296 -21.67 14.18 -16.96
CA ASN A 296 -22.11 14.11 -18.36
C ASN A 296 -23.03 15.28 -18.73
N THR A 297 -23.90 15.73 -17.83
CA THR A 297 -24.75 16.91 -18.08
C THR A 297 -23.93 18.19 -18.19
N ARG A 298 -22.89 18.38 -17.36
CA ARG A 298 -21.98 19.54 -17.45
C ARG A 298 -21.19 19.55 -18.76
N THR A 299 -20.59 18.42 -19.15
CA THR A 299 -19.85 18.33 -20.42
C THR A 299 -20.75 18.56 -21.64
N LEU A 300 -21.98 18.03 -21.63
CA LEU A 300 -22.99 18.33 -22.66
C LEU A 300 -23.35 19.82 -22.67
N THR A 301 -23.54 20.44 -21.51
CA THR A 301 -23.89 21.87 -21.41
C THR A 301 -22.75 22.77 -21.90
N GLU A 302 -21.50 22.45 -21.55
CA GLU A 302 -20.30 23.14 -22.01
C GLU A 302 -20.08 22.99 -23.52
N GLN A 303 -20.28 21.78 -24.07
CA GLN A 303 -20.24 21.55 -25.52
C GLN A 303 -21.36 22.32 -26.25
N THR A 304 -22.55 22.38 -25.66
CA THR A 304 -23.69 23.13 -26.23
C THR A 304 -23.45 24.64 -26.15
N ALA A 305 -22.88 25.14 -25.05
CA ALA A 305 -22.51 26.55 -24.88
C ALA A 305 -21.38 26.95 -25.84
N ALA A 306 -20.37 26.09 -26.04
CA ALA A 306 -19.31 26.30 -27.02
C ALA A 306 -19.86 26.32 -28.46
N TYR A 307 -20.78 25.41 -28.81
CA TYR A 307 -21.45 25.40 -30.10
C TYR A 307 -22.34 26.65 -30.31
N THR A 308 -23.01 27.12 -29.27
CA THR A 308 -23.86 28.32 -29.34
C THR A 308 -23.03 29.59 -29.46
N SER A 309 -21.92 29.72 -28.71
CA SER A 309 -20.96 30.84 -28.86
C SER A 309 -20.30 30.86 -30.23
N ALA A 310 -20.01 29.70 -30.83
CA ALA A 310 -19.49 29.62 -32.20
C ALA A 310 -20.52 30.05 -33.28
N LYS A 311 -21.83 29.93 -33.01
CA LYS A 311 -22.91 30.38 -33.90
C LYS A 311 -23.30 31.85 -33.75
N VAL A 312 -22.90 32.52 -32.65
CA VAL A 312 -23.28 33.91 -32.34
C VAL A 312 -22.15 34.90 -32.63
N ALA A 313 -21.01 34.46 -33.19
CA ALA A 313 -20.00 35.39 -33.71
C ALA A 313 -20.63 36.27 -34.82
N PRO A 314 -20.66 37.61 -34.67
CA PRO A 314 -21.23 38.48 -35.70
C PRO A 314 -20.36 38.40 -36.96
N SER A 315 -20.99 38.18 -38.13
CA SER A 315 -20.32 38.35 -39.41
C SER A 315 -20.01 39.84 -39.59
N THR A 316 -18.77 40.24 -39.33
CA THR A 316 -18.30 41.57 -39.72
C THR A 316 -18.22 41.58 -41.25
N TRP A 317 -19.20 42.22 -41.86
CA TRP A 317 -19.20 42.57 -43.28
C TRP A 317 -17.98 43.44 -43.58
N LEU A 318 -17.08 42.96 -44.44
CA LEU A 318 -16.12 43.79 -45.17
C LEU A 318 -16.83 44.29 -46.44
N PRO A 319 -16.74 45.58 -46.81
CA PRO A 319 -17.24 46.03 -48.10
C PRO A 319 -16.37 45.46 -49.23
N ASP A 320 -17.10 45.06 -50.26
CA ASP A 320 -16.70 44.56 -51.56
C ASP A 320 -15.83 45.61 -52.30
N ASP A 321 -14.68 45.19 -52.81
CA ASP A 321 -13.91 45.95 -53.80
C ASP A 321 -13.20 44.97 -54.75
N SER A 322 -13.73 44.87 -55.97
CA SER A 322 -13.12 44.25 -57.16
C SER A 322 -13.94 44.69 -58.40
N PRO A 323 -13.39 44.61 -59.63
CA PRO A 323 -12.24 45.34 -60.16
C PRO A 323 -12.58 45.98 -61.54
N ASP A 324 -11.72 46.84 -62.11
CA ASP A 324 -11.76 47.11 -63.57
C ASP A 324 -10.37 47.49 -64.14
N THR A 325 -9.73 46.49 -64.77
CA THR A 325 -9.04 46.38 -66.09
C THR A 325 -8.15 47.51 -66.69
N PRO A 326 -7.31 47.24 -67.74
CA PRO A 326 -6.08 46.42 -67.84
C PRO A 326 -4.86 47.22 -68.38
N ALA A 327 -3.66 46.60 -68.38
CA ALA A 327 -2.80 46.40 -69.56
C ALA A 327 -1.28 46.35 -69.27
N GLU A 328 -0.64 45.42 -69.99
CA GLU A 328 0.71 45.46 -70.58
C GLU A 328 1.99 45.06 -69.81
N ARG A 329 2.66 44.09 -70.47
CA ARG A 329 4.11 43.90 -70.71
C ARG A 329 4.99 43.54 -69.51
N ASP A 330 5.47 42.30 -69.42
CA ASP A 330 6.54 41.63 -70.18
C ASP A 330 7.89 41.67 -69.41
N THR A 331 8.62 40.56 -69.55
CA THR A 331 10.03 40.30 -69.25
C THR A 331 10.46 39.76 -67.86
N SER A 332 11.06 38.54 -67.93
CA SER A 332 12.34 38.16 -67.30
C SER A 332 12.38 38.06 -65.75
N SER A 333 12.58 36.92 -65.07
CA SER A 333 13.72 35.99 -65.14
C SER A 333 13.61 34.93 -64.01
N LYS A 334 14.13 33.72 -64.25
CA LYS A 334 14.58 32.70 -63.26
C LYS A 334 16.08 32.96 -62.92
N PRO A 335 16.80 32.21 -62.04
CA PRO A 335 16.46 31.23 -60.98
C PRO A 335 17.22 31.55 -59.65
N ASP A 336 17.11 30.83 -58.51
CA ASP A 336 17.94 29.69 -58.00
C ASP A 336 17.60 29.58 -56.48
N ASP A 337 17.30 28.42 -55.89
CA ASP A 337 18.15 27.33 -55.38
C ASP A 337 19.01 27.68 -54.12
N SER A 338 18.74 27.00 -53.00
CA SER A 338 19.70 26.47 -52.00
C SER A 338 19.09 26.14 -50.61
N THR A 339 18.82 24.84 -50.43
CA THR A 339 19.31 23.91 -49.38
C THR A 339 19.74 24.35 -47.96
N LEU A 340 19.46 23.39 -47.04
CA LEU A 340 20.19 22.95 -45.82
C LEU A 340 19.74 23.44 -44.43
N GLY A 341 19.41 22.47 -43.57
CA GLY A 341 19.77 22.56 -42.15
C GLY A 341 18.95 21.80 -41.11
N CYS A 342 19.36 20.55 -40.85
CA CYS A 342 19.53 19.95 -39.50
C CYS A 342 18.38 19.20 -38.80
N ILE A 343 18.67 17.89 -38.71
CA ILE A 343 18.16 16.83 -37.83
C ILE A 343 18.86 16.89 -36.46
N GLY A 344 18.15 16.50 -35.40
CA GLY A 344 18.68 16.12 -34.07
C GLY A 344 17.61 16.37 -33.01
N CYS A 345 17.41 15.61 -31.94
CA CYS A 345 18.06 14.45 -31.33
C CYS A 345 17.11 14.00 -30.19
N GLY A 346 17.16 12.74 -29.75
CA GLY A 346 16.69 12.39 -28.40
C GLY A 346 16.02 11.02 -28.23
N ALA A 347 16.81 9.95 -28.31
CA ALA A 347 16.44 8.64 -27.76
C ALA A 347 17.41 8.30 -26.61
N ILE A 348 16.85 8.03 -25.43
CA ILE A 348 17.45 7.70 -24.12
C ILE A 348 16.37 6.79 -23.47
N LEU A 349 16.58 5.65 -22.80
CA LEU A 349 17.71 4.87 -22.29
C LEU A 349 17.16 3.45 -22.01
N ILE A 350 17.86 2.36 -22.33
CA ILE A 350 17.69 1.05 -21.68
C ILE A 350 19.10 0.50 -21.42
N VAL A 351 19.50 0.41 -20.16
CA VAL A 351 20.74 -0.26 -19.74
C VAL A 351 20.36 -1.41 -18.81
N LEU A 352 20.61 -2.62 -19.31
CA LEU A 352 20.63 -3.89 -18.59
C LEU A 352 21.94 -3.97 -17.78
N LEU A 353 21.84 -4.27 -16.48
CA LEU A 353 22.98 -4.59 -15.63
C LEU A 353 22.93 -6.09 -15.29
N LEU A 354 23.87 -6.85 -15.83
CA LEU A 354 24.10 -8.25 -15.52
C LEU A 354 25.62 -8.49 -15.57
N ILE A 355 26.11 -9.23 -14.56
CA ILE A 355 27.43 -9.87 -14.46
C ILE A 355 28.55 -9.04 -13.78
N MET A 356 28.87 -9.42 -12.54
CA MET A 356 30.24 -9.73 -12.13
C MET A 356 30.24 -10.81 -11.03
N ILE A 357 30.56 -12.04 -11.45
CA ILE A 357 31.19 -13.09 -10.63
C ILE A 357 32.61 -13.21 -11.18
N LEU A 358 33.60 -12.82 -10.37
CA LEU A 358 34.96 -13.40 -10.29
C LEU A 358 35.73 -12.73 -9.15
#